data_AF-A0A6V7Y3Y8-F1
#
_entry.id   AF-A0A6V7Y3Y8-F1
#
_cell.length_a   1.000
_cell.length_b   1.000
_cell.length_c   1.000
_cell.angle_alpha   90.00
_cell.angle_beta   90.00
_cell.angle_gamma   90.00
#
_symmetry.space_group_name_H-M   'P 1'
#
loop_
_entity.id
_entity.type
_entity.pdbx_description
1 polymer ?
#
loop_
_entity_poly.entity_id
_entity_poly.type
_entity_poly.pdbx_seq_one_letter_code
_entity_poly.pdbx_strand_id
1 'polypeptide(L)'
;MEDILWKRKEFDVIYNCTGINVDDIPFEKRSYPIPAIICIILGCIYYPLYFPCVYSFWKNRAKNPCYILLIQLSIFDILFLWNPSFGYGIFSLYGVVYCSAPFFTYFVGCTALCEFLHKYVYFKTNIHCVK
;
A
#
# COMPACT_ATOMS: atom_id res chain seq x y z
N MET A 1 15.71 1.68 6.88
CA MET A 1 14.96 0.93 7.92
C MET A 1 15.76 0.89 9.21
N GLU A 2 17.04 0.61 9.10
CA GLU A 2 17.99 0.60 10.22
C GLU A 2 18.13 1.99 10.88
N ASP A 3 18.07 3.07 10.11
CA ASP A 3 18.28 4.41 10.69
C ASP A 3 17.12 4.92 11.56
N ILE A 4 15.87 4.64 11.18
CA ILE A 4 14.67 5.00 11.97
C ILE A 4 14.53 4.15 13.24
N LEU A 5 14.92 2.88 13.17
CA LEU A 5 14.75 1.90 14.25
C LEU A 5 15.96 1.87 15.20
N TRP A 6 17.18 2.02 14.70
CA TRP A 6 18.42 1.86 15.47
C TRP A 6 19.24 3.14 15.62
N LYS A 7 19.13 4.11 14.69
CA LYS A 7 19.89 5.37 14.73
C LYS A 7 19.01 6.61 14.72
N ARG A 8 18.04 6.65 15.63
CA ARG A 8 17.08 7.76 15.77
C ARG A 8 17.75 9.14 15.80
N LYS A 9 18.89 9.29 16.48
CA LYS A 9 19.60 10.57 16.58
C LYS A 9 20.18 11.08 15.26
N GLU A 10 20.75 10.21 14.42
CA GLU A 10 21.24 10.61 13.09
C GLU A 10 20.06 10.91 12.16
N PHE A 11 19.00 10.11 12.27
CA PHE A 11 17.78 10.30 11.49
C PHE A 11 17.10 11.65 11.80
N ASP A 12 16.96 12.01 13.08
CA ASP A 12 16.32 13.24 13.51
C ASP A 12 17.12 14.49 13.10
N VAL A 13 18.44 14.39 12.86
CA VAL A 13 19.26 15.50 12.33
C VAL A 13 18.96 15.76 10.85
N ILE A 14 18.76 14.70 10.06
CA ILE A 14 18.54 14.80 8.61
C ILE A 14 17.06 15.09 8.28
N TYR A 15 16.14 14.50 9.04
CA TYR A 15 14.69 14.61 8.86
C TYR A 15 14.03 15.46 9.95
N ASN A 16 14.70 16.53 10.36
CA ASN A 16 14.19 17.43 11.38
C ASN A 16 12.99 18.25 10.88
N CYS A 17 11.85 18.15 11.56
CA CYS A 17 10.64 18.93 11.28
C CYS A 17 10.50 20.20 12.15
N THR A 18 11.43 20.52 13.06
CA THR A 18 11.30 21.66 13.99
C THR A 18 11.25 23.04 13.31
N GLY A 19 11.68 23.14 12.05
CA GLY A 19 11.64 24.37 11.26
C GLY A 19 10.47 24.47 10.28
N ILE A 20 9.60 23.45 10.20
CA ILE A 20 8.49 23.40 9.26
C ILE A 20 7.20 23.31 10.07
N ASN A 21 6.45 24.41 10.15
CA ASN A 21 5.13 24.35 10.74
C ASN A 21 4.15 23.78 9.71
N VAL A 22 3.54 22.66 10.06
CA VAL A 22 2.54 22.04 9.19
C VAL A 22 1.31 22.94 9.08
N ASP A 23 1.08 23.94 9.91
CA ASP A 23 -0.07 24.82 9.71
C ASP A 23 0.21 25.99 8.74
N ASP A 24 1.47 26.21 8.34
CA ASP A 24 1.86 27.34 7.49
C ASP A 24 1.48 27.18 6.01
N ILE A 25 1.34 25.94 5.52
CA ILE A 25 0.91 25.67 4.15
C ILE A 25 -0.60 25.38 4.21
N PRO A 26 -1.42 26.11 3.43
CA PRO A 26 -2.87 25.93 3.47
C PRO A 26 -3.26 24.51 3.11
N PHE A 27 -4.23 23.97 3.86
CA PHE A 27 -4.79 22.62 3.69
C PHE A 27 -5.14 22.30 2.23
N GLU A 28 -5.65 23.28 1.50
CA GLU A 28 -6.08 23.17 0.10
C GLU A 28 -4.94 22.89 -0.88
N LYS A 29 -3.68 23.21 -0.52
CA LYS A 29 -2.49 22.85 -1.30
C LYS A 29 -1.93 21.47 -0.95
N ARG A 30 -2.40 20.84 0.13
CA ARG A 30 -1.92 19.54 0.61
C ARG A 30 -2.93 18.42 0.48
N SER A 31 -4.20 18.76 0.47
CA SER A 31 -5.29 17.82 0.28
C SER A 31 -5.53 17.63 -1.22
N TYR A 32 -5.50 16.38 -1.65
CA TYR A 32 -5.91 15.98 -3.00
C TYR A 32 -7.20 15.16 -2.87
N PRO A 33 -8.36 15.81 -2.74
CA PRO A 33 -9.60 15.12 -2.37
C PRO A 33 -10.15 14.26 -3.51
N ILE A 34 -10.01 14.71 -4.77
CA ILE A 34 -10.51 13.97 -5.94
C ILE A 34 -9.84 12.59 -6.07
N PRO A 35 -8.51 12.47 -6.16
CA PRO A 35 -7.87 11.16 -6.25
C PRO A 35 -8.10 10.32 -4.99
N ALA A 36 -8.16 10.95 -3.81
CA ALA A 36 -8.43 10.25 -2.56
C ALA A 36 -9.80 9.55 -2.56
N ILE A 37 -10.85 10.28 -2.96
CA ILE A 37 -12.21 9.75 -3.04
C ILE A 37 -12.28 8.61 -4.06
N ILE A 38 -11.64 8.77 -5.23
CA ILE A 38 -11.59 7.71 -6.25
C ILE A 38 -10.91 6.45 -5.69
N CYS A 39 -9.76 6.57 -5.03
CA CYS A 39 -9.05 5.44 -4.43
C CYS A 39 -9.87 4.72 -3.35
N ILE A 40 -10.61 5.47 -2.53
CA ILE A 40 -11.51 4.92 -1.50
C ILE A 40 -12.66 4.16 -2.15
N ILE A 41 -13.34 4.76 -3.15
CA ILE A 41 -14.47 4.13 -3.85
C ILE A 41 -14.02 2.85 -4.54
N LEU A 42 -12.91 2.90 -5.27
CA LEU A 42 -12.34 1.71 -5.93
C LEU A 42 -11.97 0.63 -4.91
N GLY A 43 -11.41 1.02 -3.76
CA GLY A 43 -11.14 0.09 -2.66
C GLY A 43 -12.40 -0.62 -2.17
N CYS A 44 -13.46 0.14 -1.90
CA CYS A 44 -14.75 -0.40 -1.46
C CYS A 44 -15.41 -1.33 -2.50
N ILE A 45 -15.13 -1.16 -3.79
CA ILE A 45 -15.65 -2.02 -4.86
C ILE A 45 -14.78 -3.27 -5.03
N TYR A 46 -13.46 -3.11 -5.09
CA TYR A 46 -12.54 -4.22 -5.36
C TYR A 46 -12.40 -5.16 -4.16
N TYR A 47 -12.43 -4.65 -2.93
CA TYR A 47 -12.28 -5.45 -1.72
C TYR A 47 -13.33 -6.58 -1.61
N PRO A 48 -14.65 -6.34 -1.75
CA PRO A 48 -15.63 -7.41 -1.77
C PRO A 48 -15.54 -8.27 -3.03
N LEU A 49 -15.09 -7.72 -4.17
CA LEU A 49 -14.96 -8.46 -5.43
C LEU A 49 -13.85 -9.52 -5.39
N TYR A 50 -12.81 -9.32 -4.57
CA TYR A 50 -11.74 -10.29 -4.40
C TYR A 50 -12.22 -11.60 -3.75
N PHE A 51 -13.18 -11.56 -2.83
CA PHE A 51 -13.69 -12.75 -2.14
C PHE A 51 -14.29 -13.82 -3.09
N PRO A 52 -15.23 -13.51 -4.00
CA PRO A 52 -15.74 -14.49 -4.96
C PRO A 52 -14.66 -14.96 -5.95
N CYS A 53 -13.69 -14.11 -6.30
CA CYS A 53 -12.56 -14.50 -7.14
C CYS A 53 -11.70 -15.57 -6.45
N VAL A 54 -11.31 -15.35 -5.19
CA VAL A 54 -10.52 -16.32 -4.40
C VAL A 54 -11.29 -17.63 -4.25
N TYR A 55 -12.60 -17.57 -4.02
CA TYR A 55 -13.46 -18.76 -3.92
C TYR A 55 -13.47 -19.58 -5.22
N SER A 56 -13.54 -18.91 -6.39
CA SER A 56 -13.49 -19.58 -7.69
C SER A 56 -12.15 -20.28 -7.93
N PHE A 57 -11.03 -19.64 -7.56
CA PHE A 57 -9.71 -20.26 -7.66
C PHE A 57 -9.57 -21.45 -6.71
N TRP A 58 -10.06 -21.33 -5.48
CA TRP A 58 -10.05 -22.40 -4.49
C TRP A 58 -10.81 -23.64 -4.99
N LYS A 59 -11.97 -23.45 -5.62
CA LYS A 59 -12.76 -24.54 -6.20
C LYS A 59 -12.02 -25.27 -7.31
N ASN A 60 -11.20 -24.57 -8.09
CA ASN A 60 -10.48 -25.13 -9.24
C ASN A 60 -9.03 -25.53 -8.93
N ARG A 61 -8.55 -25.37 -7.68
CA ARG A 61 -7.16 -25.63 -7.28
C ARG A 61 -6.64 -27.02 -7.61
N ALA A 62 -7.53 -28.03 -7.62
CA ALA A 62 -7.17 -29.43 -7.88
C ALA A 62 -6.90 -29.69 -9.38
N LYS A 63 -7.36 -28.82 -10.28
CA LYS A 63 -7.21 -29.00 -11.73
C LYS A 63 -5.83 -28.62 -12.22
N ASN A 64 -5.27 -27.53 -11.70
CA ASN A 64 -3.95 -27.02 -12.09
C ASN A 64 -3.22 -26.41 -10.89
N PRO A 65 -1.93 -26.70 -10.69
CA PRO A 65 -1.14 -26.10 -9.61
C PRO A 65 -1.00 -24.58 -9.75
N CYS A 66 -1.16 -24.03 -10.97
CA CYS A 66 -1.15 -22.58 -11.19
C CYS A 66 -2.28 -21.84 -10.45
N TYR A 67 -3.40 -22.50 -10.11
CA TYR A 67 -4.45 -21.89 -9.28
C TYR A 67 -4.00 -21.61 -7.84
N ILE A 68 -3.05 -22.39 -7.30
CA ILE A 68 -2.47 -22.13 -5.97
C ILE A 68 -1.70 -20.80 -5.99
N LEU A 69 -0.99 -20.52 -7.09
CA LEU A 69 -0.30 -19.25 -7.29
C LEU A 69 -1.28 -18.07 -7.39
N LEU A 70 -2.40 -18.24 -8.10
CA LEU A 70 -3.45 -17.22 -8.21
C LEU A 70 -4.11 -16.93 -6.86
N ILE A 71 -4.34 -17.96 -6.04
CA ILE A 71 -4.84 -17.79 -4.66
C ILE A 71 -3.86 -16.97 -3.84
N GLN A 72 -2.57 -17.33 -3.85
CA GLN A 72 -1.55 -16.59 -3.11
C GLN A 72 -1.48 -15.13 -3.55
N LEU A 73 -1.49 -14.86 -4.86
CA LEU A 73 -1.50 -13.51 -5.40
C LEU A 73 -2.73 -12.73 -4.95
N SER A 74 -3.92 -13.35 -4.98
CA SER A 74 -5.16 -12.71 -4.56
C SER A 74 -5.19 -12.36 -3.06
N ILE A 75 -4.58 -13.18 -2.20
CA ILE A 75 -4.46 -12.89 -0.76
C ILE A 75 -3.55 -11.67 -0.54
N PHE A 76 -2.41 -11.64 -1.22
CA PHE A 76 -1.52 -10.47 -1.18
C PHE A 76 -2.23 -9.23 -1.71
N ASP A 77 -2.95 -9.32 -2.83
CA ASP A 77 -3.69 -8.19 -3.38
C ASP A 77 -4.73 -7.63 -2.40
N ILE A 78 -5.44 -8.47 -1.63
CA ILE A 78 -6.38 -8.01 -0.59
C ILE A 78 -5.65 -7.25 0.52
N LEU A 79 -4.53 -7.80 1.01
CA LEU A 79 -3.72 -7.16 2.06
C LEU A 79 -3.18 -5.81 1.60
N PHE A 80 -2.82 -5.71 0.33
CA PHE A 80 -2.18 -4.54 -0.24
C PHE A 80 -3.15 -3.49 -0.76
N LEU A 81 -4.34 -3.88 -1.22
CA LEU A 81 -5.42 -2.96 -1.59
C LEU A 81 -5.81 -2.03 -0.41
N TRP A 82 -5.58 -2.48 0.82
CA TRP A 82 -5.81 -1.68 2.03
C TRP A 82 -4.98 -0.39 2.06
N ASN A 83 -3.72 -0.45 1.66
CA ASN A 83 -2.77 0.66 1.74
C ASN A 83 -3.17 1.88 0.89
N PRO A 84 -3.37 1.74 -0.44
CA PRO A 84 -3.72 2.87 -1.28
C PRO A 84 -5.17 3.33 -1.05
N SER A 85 -6.09 2.42 -0.75
CA SER A 85 -7.51 2.76 -0.59
C SER A 85 -7.82 3.42 0.75
N PHE A 86 -7.41 2.82 1.87
CA PHE A 86 -7.72 3.35 3.20
C PHE A 86 -6.56 4.16 3.77
N GLY A 87 -5.33 3.68 3.67
CA GLY A 87 -4.16 4.42 4.18
C GLY A 87 -3.99 5.75 3.43
N TYR A 88 -3.56 5.68 2.18
CA TYR A 88 -3.28 6.87 1.37
C TYR A 88 -4.54 7.68 1.08
N GLY A 89 -5.68 7.03 0.81
CA GLY A 89 -6.95 7.71 0.60
C GLY A 89 -7.35 8.60 1.80
N ILE A 90 -7.26 8.10 3.02
CA ILE A 90 -7.58 8.90 4.21
C ILE A 90 -6.53 9.99 4.44
N PHE A 91 -5.24 9.70 4.30
CA PHE A 91 -4.21 10.74 4.46
C PHE A 91 -4.28 11.85 3.44
N SER A 92 -4.62 11.52 2.20
CA SER A 92 -4.78 12.49 1.12
C SER A 92 -6.01 13.38 1.32
N LEU A 93 -7.03 12.91 2.06
CA LEU A 93 -8.14 13.76 2.50
C LEU A 93 -7.70 14.73 3.61
N TYR A 94 -7.01 14.23 4.63
CA TYR A 94 -6.55 15.04 5.76
C TYR A 94 -5.28 15.86 5.48
N GLY A 95 -4.66 15.70 4.30
CA GLY A 95 -3.42 16.39 3.94
C GLY A 95 -2.23 16.03 4.84
N VAL A 96 -2.22 14.80 5.37
CA VAL A 96 -1.19 14.35 6.33
C VAL A 96 0.15 14.20 5.61
N VAL A 97 1.16 14.89 6.16
CA VAL A 97 2.53 14.86 5.65
C VAL A 97 3.45 14.07 6.59
N TYR A 98 4.65 13.77 6.11
CA TYR A 98 5.67 13.06 6.89
C TYR A 98 5.90 13.69 8.28
N CYS A 99 5.93 15.02 8.39
CA CYS A 99 6.13 15.72 9.65
C CYS A 99 4.97 15.57 10.66
N SER A 100 3.77 15.20 10.22
CA SER A 100 2.62 14.96 11.12
C SER A 100 2.57 13.51 11.62
N ALA A 101 2.91 12.55 10.76
CA ALA A 101 2.82 11.12 11.08
C ALA A 101 3.98 10.31 10.46
N PRO A 102 5.24 10.54 10.92
CA PRO A 102 6.43 10.02 10.26
C PRO A 102 6.49 8.50 10.24
N PHE A 103 6.08 7.84 11.33
CA PHE A 103 6.03 6.38 11.39
C PHE A 103 5.02 5.81 10.40
N PHE A 104 3.83 6.40 10.31
CA PHE A 104 2.78 5.86 9.46
C PHE A 104 3.15 6.01 7.97
N THR A 105 3.60 7.18 7.56
CA THR A 105 4.08 7.42 6.18
C THR A 105 5.25 6.49 5.84
N TYR A 106 6.14 6.24 6.79
CA TYR A 106 7.26 5.32 6.61
C TYR A 106 6.80 3.86 6.42
N PHE A 107 5.90 3.36 7.25
CA PHE A 107 5.37 2.00 7.13
C PHE A 107 4.65 1.79 5.79
N VAL A 108 3.79 2.73 5.40
CA VAL A 108 3.05 2.69 4.12
C VAL A 108 4.01 2.62 2.92
N GLY A 109 5.07 3.43 2.93
CA GLY A 109 6.08 3.41 1.87
C GLY A 109 6.86 2.09 1.80
N CYS A 110 7.22 1.51 2.95
CA CYS A 110 7.91 0.22 2.99
C CYS A 110 7.04 -0.91 2.46
N THR A 111 5.77 -0.95 2.85
CA THR A 111 4.82 -1.95 2.36
C THR A 111 4.64 -1.85 0.85
N ALA A 112 4.52 -0.64 0.29
CA ALA A 112 4.39 -0.43 -1.15
C ALA A 112 5.62 -0.90 -1.96
N LEU A 113 6.83 -0.75 -1.42
CA LEU A 113 8.04 -1.28 -2.07
C LEU A 113 8.12 -2.81 -2.00
N CYS A 114 7.78 -3.39 -0.85
CA CYS A 114 7.69 -4.84 -0.70
C CYS A 114 6.67 -5.44 -1.67
N GLU A 115 5.54 -4.78 -1.89
CA GLU A 115 4.52 -5.16 -2.87
C GLU A 115 5.07 -5.26 -4.28
N PHE A 116 5.72 -4.18 -4.73
CA PHE A 116 6.26 -4.08 -6.07
C PHE A 116 7.33 -5.15 -6.32
N LEU A 117 8.24 -5.33 -5.37
CA LEU A 117 9.29 -6.35 -5.45
C LEU A 117 8.70 -7.76 -5.41
N HIS A 118 7.74 -8.02 -4.53
CA HIS A 118 7.08 -9.32 -4.45
C HIS A 118 6.40 -9.64 -5.79
N LYS A 119 5.54 -8.76 -6.31
CA LYS A 119 4.89 -8.98 -7.62
C LYS A 119 5.89 -9.15 -8.77
N TYR A 120 6.93 -8.32 -8.80
CA TYR A 120 7.96 -8.39 -9.85
C TYR A 120 8.69 -9.74 -9.84
N VAL A 121 9.17 -10.18 -8.67
CA VAL A 121 9.84 -11.48 -8.50
C VAL A 121 8.87 -12.62 -8.80
N TYR A 122 7.64 -12.54 -8.27
CA TYR A 122 6.64 -13.59 -8.42
C TYR A 122 6.24 -13.81 -9.88
N PHE A 123 6.05 -12.72 -10.65
CA PHE A 123 5.70 -12.79 -12.07
C PHE A 123 6.88 -13.28 -12.92
N LYS A 124 8.11 -12.86 -12.59
CA LYS A 124 9.32 -13.30 -13.28
C LYS A 124 9.58 -14.80 -13.10
N THR A 125 9.38 -15.33 -11.90
CA THR A 125 9.62 -16.75 -11.61
C THR A 125 8.52 -17.67 -12.14
N ASN A 126 7.27 -17.20 -12.21
CA ASN A 126 6.10 -18.03 -12.54
C ASN A 126 5.48 -17.73 -13.90
N ILE A 127 6.22 -17.10 -14.82
CA ILE A 127 5.71 -16.68 -16.14
C ILE A 127 5.16 -17.85 -16.99
N HIS A 128 5.61 -19.07 -16.72
CA HIS A 128 5.13 -20.30 -17.38
C HIS A 128 3.69 -20.69 -17.01
N CYS A 129 3.18 -20.23 -15.85
CA CYS A 129 1.82 -20.50 -15.39
C CYS A 129 0.81 -19.40 -15.78
N VAL A 130 1.30 -18.26 -16.30
CA VAL A 130 0.49 -17.07 -16.64
C VAL A 130 0.21 -16.97 -18.16
N LYS A 131 0.87 -17.80 -18.97
CA LYS A 131 0.55 -18.00 -20.40
C LYS A 131 -0.61 -18.97 -20.58
#